data_AF-A0A351FCN6-F1
#
_entry.id   AF-A0A351FCN6-F1
#
_cell.length_a   1.000
_cell.length_b   1.000
_cell.length_c   1.000
_cell.angle_alpha   90.00
_cell.angle_beta   90.00
_cell.angle_gamma   90.00
#
_symmetry.space_group_name_H-M   'P 1'
#
loop_
_entity.id
_entity.type
_entity.pdbx_description
1 polymer ?
#
loop_
_entity_poly.entity_id
_entity_poly.type
_entity_poly.pdbx_seq_one_letter_code
_entity_poly.pdbx_strand_id
1 'polypeptide(L)'
;MGSLSTRGSERIPVLIVDGQNNHDWISTTDSLHATLQATGRFDLEVETAPQNQSIKGIRAPKADAPQYLKDFHQDFRSVQKTADEKNKRANDEAWKNWNPFKGPHQAVVLNYNGREWALDKWFIGI
;
A
#
# COMPACT_ATOMS: atom_id res chain seq x y z
N MET A 1 26.72 -28.76 32.38
CA MET A 1 25.63 -27.80 32.66
C MET A 1 25.36 -27.01 31.40
N GLY A 2 24.22 -27.25 30.73
CA GLY A 2 23.75 -26.40 29.64
C GLY A 2 22.94 -25.26 30.24
N SER A 3 23.36 -24.02 30.00
CA SER A 3 22.59 -22.83 30.37
C SER A 3 21.35 -22.77 29.48
N LEU A 4 20.17 -23.02 30.06
CA LEU A 4 18.90 -22.64 29.46
C LEU A 4 18.84 -21.11 29.49
N SER A 5 19.34 -20.48 28.45
CA SER A 5 19.01 -19.08 28.19
C SER A 5 17.51 -19.01 28.00
N THR A 6 16.83 -18.42 28.98
CA THR A 6 15.45 -17.96 28.86
C THR A 6 15.42 -16.95 27.71
N ARG A 7 15.01 -17.37 26.50
CA ARG A 7 14.49 -16.43 25.51
C ARG A 7 13.19 -15.88 26.09
N GLY A 8 13.29 -14.79 26.84
CA GLY A 8 12.12 -14.02 27.25
C GLY A 8 11.28 -13.75 26.00
N SER A 9 10.00 -14.11 26.05
CA SER A 9 9.02 -14.08 24.95
C SER A 9 9.40 -13.13 23.81
N GLU A 10 10.14 -13.65 22.81
CA GLU A 10 10.49 -12.84 21.64
C GLU A 10 9.19 -12.52 20.90
N ARG A 11 8.89 -11.23 20.75
CA ARG A 11 7.73 -10.78 19.98
C ARG A 11 7.84 -11.31 18.55
N ILE A 12 6.70 -11.65 17.95
CA ILE A 12 6.65 -12.14 16.57
C ILE A 12 6.86 -10.96 15.64
N PRO A 13 7.92 -10.92 14.81
CA PRO A 13 8.11 -9.86 13.83
C PRO A 13 7.10 -10.00 12.69
N VAL A 14 6.31 -8.97 12.47
CA VAL A 14 5.23 -8.92 11.47
C VAL A 14 5.42 -7.71 10.57
N LEU A 15 5.33 -7.95 9.27
CA LEU A 15 5.31 -6.91 8.26
C LEU A 15 3.86 -6.60 7.85
N ILE A 16 3.48 -5.33 7.90
CA ILE A 16 2.25 -4.81 7.29
C ILE A 16 2.64 -4.20 5.94
N VAL A 17 2.03 -4.68 4.85
CA VAL A 17 2.22 -4.10 3.52
C VAL A 17 1.00 -3.27 3.16
N ASP A 18 1.20 -1.99 2.87
CA ASP A 18 0.12 -1.03 2.59
C ASP A 18 0.44 -0.05 1.44
N GLY A 19 -0.28 1.06 1.35
CA GLY A 19 -0.02 2.14 0.40
C GLY A 19 -0.92 2.13 -0.84
N GLN A 20 -1.58 1.01 -1.16
CA GLN A 20 -2.66 0.99 -2.15
C GLN A 20 -3.74 -0.01 -1.78
N ASN A 21 -4.93 0.50 -1.49
CA ASN A 21 -6.13 -0.29 -1.33
C ASN A 21 -7.33 0.52 -1.89
N ASN A 22 -8.33 -0.16 -2.43
CA ASN A 22 -9.59 0.48 -2.83
C ASN A 22 -10.43 0.95 -1.62
N HIS A 23 -10.11 0.46 -0.42
CA HIS A 23 -10.62 0.97 0.85
C HIS A 23 -9.64 1.97 1.50
N ASP A 24 -10.07 2.61 2.58
CA ASP A 24 -9.24 3.54 3.37
C ASP A 24 -8.11 2.79 4.09
N TRP A 25 -7.02 2.55 3.35
CA TRP A 25 -5.88 1.78 3.83
C TRP A 25 -5.14 2.48 4.97
N ILE A 26 -5.15 3.82 5.03
CA ILE A 26 -4.45 4.58 6.07
C ILE A 26 -5.10 4.26 7.42
N SER A 27 -6.41 4.46 7.52
CA SER A 27 -7.18 4.13 8.73
C SER A 27 -7.10 2.65 9.09
N THR A 28 -7.06 1.79 8.08
CA THR A 28 -6.93 0.34 8.26
C THR A 28 -5.56 -0.05 8.81
N THR A 29 -4.46 0.52 8.28
CA THR A 29 -3.10 0.32 8.80
C THR A 29 -3.00 0.81 10.24
N ASP A 30 -3.51 2.01 10.54
CA ASP A 30 -3.49 2.55 11.90
C ASP A 30 -4.21 1.62 12.88
N SER A 31 -5.37 1.09 12.48
CA SER A 31 -6.17 0.15 13.29
C SER A 31 -5.46 -1.19 13.47
N LEU A 32 -4.87 -1.75 12.41
CA LEU A 32 -4.08 -2.99 12.47
C LEU A 32 -2.88 -2.84 13.38
N HIS A 33 -2.12 -1.75 13.22
CA HIS A 33 -0.95 -1.46 14.03
C HIS A 33 -1.32 -1.33 15.51
N ALA A 34 -2.31 -0.49 15.82
CA ALA A 34 -2.74 -0.26 17.21
C ALA A 34 -3.25 -1.56 17.89
N THR A 35 -4.08 -2.35 17.19
CA THR A 35 -4.66 -3.57 17.76
C THR A 35 -3.63 -4.67 17.97
N LEU A 36 -2.71 -4.89 17.02
CA LEU A 36 -1.62 -5.86 17.16
C LEU A 36 -0.63 -5.42 18.24
N GLN A 37 -0.23 -4.15 18.27
CA GLN A 37 0.69 -3.60 19.26
C GLN A 37 0.13 -3.73 20.68
N ALA A 38 -1.17 -3.48 20.87
CA ALA A 38 -1.84 -3.58 22.17
C ALA A 38 -1.79 -5.00 22.77
N THR A 39 -1.59 -6.04 21.96
CA THR A 39 -1.44 -7.41 22.48
C THR A 39 -0.10 -7.64 23.18
N GLY A 40 0.91 -6.81 22.91
CA GLY A 40 2.29 -7.00 23.38
C GLY A 40 3.03 -8.19 22.77
N ARG A 41 2.42 -8.88 21.78
CA ARG A 41 2.95 -10.13 21.19
C ARG A 41 3.74 -9.93 19.91
N PHE A 42 3.58 -8.79 19.24
CA PHE A 42 4.12 -8.56 17.91
C PHE A 42 5.12 -7.40 17.89
N ASP A 43 6.13 -7.54 17.05
CA ASP A 43 7.02 -6.46 16.64
C ASP A 43 6.62 -6.07 15.23
N LEU A 44 6.16 -4.84 15.03
CA LEU A 44 5.45 -4.43 13.81
C LEU A 44 6.31 -3.50 12.98
N GLU A 45 6.43 -3.81 11.70
CA GLU A 45 6.98 -2.92 10.69
C GLU A 45 5.94 -2.68 9.60
N VAL A 46 5.92 -1.46 9.04
CA VAL A 46 5.03 -1.09 7.94
C VAL A 46 5.87 -0.75 6.73
N GLU A 47 5.58 -1.38 5.61
CA GLU A 47 6.19 -1.06 4.32
C GLU A 47 5.11 -0.55 3.36
N THR A 48 5.19 0.74 3.07
CA THR A 48 4.24 1.44 2.19
C THR A 48 4.69 1.39 0.75
N ALA A 49 3.80 0.92 -0.12
CA ALA A 49 4.03 0.86 -1.55
C ALA A 49 4.33 2.24 -2.16
N PRO A 50 5.09 2.32 -3.27
CA PRO A 50 5.35 3.59 -3.95
C PRO A 50 4.04 4.32 -4.29
N GLN A 51 3.97 5.59 -3.89
CA GLN A 51 2.76 6.40 -4.02
C GLN A 51 2.69 7.05 -5.40
N ASN A 52 1.54 6.90 -6.06
CA ASN A 52 1.26 7.66 -7.27
C ASN A 52 0.66 9.00 -6.89
N GLN A 53 1.23 10.09 -7.40
CA GLN A 53 0.53 11.37 -7.39
C GLN A 53 -0.67 11.23 -8.34
N SER A 54 -1.87 11.48 -7.85
CA SER A 54 -3.06 11.59 -8.68
C SER A 54 -3.73 12.92 -8.43
N ILE A 55 -4.22 13.53 -9.49
CA ILE A 55 -5.03 14.75 -9.36
C ILE A 55 -6.36 14.31 -8.75
N LYS A 56 -6.78 14.96 -7.66
CA LYS A 56 -8.07 14.65 -7.03
C LYS A 56 -9.20 14.83 -8.04
N GLY A 57 -10.00 13.79 -8.23
CA GLY A 57 -11.13 13.83 -9.15
C GLY A 57 -12.16 14.88 -8.75
N ILE A 58 -12.79 15.52 -9.74
CA ILE A 58 -14.00 16.32 -9.54
C ILE A 58 -15.23 15.41 -9.62
N ARG A 59 -16.29 15.77 -8.90
CA ARG A 59 -17.54 15.01 -8.93
C ARG A 59 -18.16 15.08 -10.33
N ALA A 60 -18.68 13.95 -10.80
CA ALA A 60 -19.42 13.91 -12.05
C ALA A 60 -20.62 14.87 -12.01
N PRO A 61 -20.91 15.59 -13.11
CA PRO A 61 -22.10 16.42 -13.19
C PRO A 61 -23.36 15.56 -13.08
N LYS A 62 -24.44 16.14 -12.56
CA LYS A 62 -25.75 15.49 -12.54
C LYS A 62 -26.27 15.23 -13.97
N ALA A 63 -27.21 14.31 -14.11
CA ALA A 63 -27.79 13.95 -15.41
C ALA A 63 -28.43 15.17 -16.12
N ASP A 64 -29.05 16.06 -15.37
CA ASP A 64 -29.72 17.29 -15.81
C ASP A 64 -28.78 18.51 -15.95
N ALA A 65 -27.48 18.34 -15.71
CA ALA A 65 -26.52 19.43 -15.84
C ALA A 65 -26.44 19.94 -17.30
N PRO A 66 -26.24 21.26 -17.50
CA PRO A 66 -25.94 21.83 -18.80
C PRO A 66 -24.79 21.14 -19.52
N GLN A 67 -24.85 21.09 -20.86
CA GLN A 67 -23.87 20.37 -21.68
C GLN A 67 -22.43 20.85 -21.44
N TYR A 68 -22.21 22.16 -21.28
CA TYR A 68 -20.86 22.70 -21.04
C TYR A 68 -20.19 22.16 -19.76
N LEU A 69 -20.98 21.80 -18.72
CA LEU A 69 -20.43 21.16 -17.52
C LEU A 69 -20.06 19.69 -17.76
N LYS A 70 -20.79 19.01 -18.64
CA LYS A 70 -20.47 17.64 -19.06
C LYS A 70 -19.20 17.61 -19.90
N ASP A 71 -19.07 18.55 -20.84
CA ASP A 71 -17.89 18.71 -21.69
C ASP A 71 -16.66 19.04 -20.84
N PHE A 72 -16.75 20.04 -19.96
CA PHE A 72 -15.67 20.38 -19.03
C PHE A 72 -15.25 19.19 -18.15
N HIS A 73 -16.21 18.42 -17.64
CA HIS A 73 -15.90 17.23 -16.86
C HIS A 73 -15.18 16.16 -17.70
N GLN A 74 -15.57 15.97 -18.96
CA GLN A 74 -14.88 15.04 -19.86
C GLN A 74 -13.45 15.50 -20.16
N ASP A 75 -13.25 16.79 -20.43
CA ASP A 75 -11.92 17.37 -20.66
C ASP A 75 -11.03 17.21 -19.42
N PHE A 76 -11.56 17.54 -18.24
CA PHE A 76 -10.85 17.33 -16.97
C PHE A 76 -10.47 15.86 -16.78
N ARG A 77 -11.39 14.92 -17.04
CA ARG A 77 -11.12 13.47 -16.92
C ARG A 77 -10.04 13.01 -17.88
N SER A 78 -9.99 13.58 -19.09
CA SER A 78 -8.94 13.31 -20.07
C SER A 78 -7.57 13.77 -19.56
N VAL A 79 -7.47 15.03 -19.11
CA VAL A 79 -6.24 15.60 -18.53
C VAL A 79 -5.80 14.82 -17.29
N GLN A 80 -6.74 14.50 -16.39
CA GLN A 80 -6.50 13.71 -15.19
C GLN A 80 -5.91 12.34 -15.57
N LYS A 81 -6.52 11.64 -16.54
CA LYS A 81 -6.02 10.35 -17.01
C LYS A 81 -4.59 10.45 -17.55
N THR A 82 -4.29 11.45 -18.37
CA THR A 82 -2.93 11.67 -18.89
C THR A 82 -1.92 11.95 -17.78
N ALA A 83 -2.30 12.76 -16.79
CA ALA A 83 -1.45 13.04 -15.63
C ALA A 83 -1.20 11.78 -14.79
N ASP A 84 -2.26 11.00 -14.51
CA ASP A 84 -2.17 9.74 -13.76
C ASP A 84 -1.29 8.72 -14.49
N GLU A 85 -1.42 8.60 -15.82
CA GLU A 85 -0.57 7.73 -16.64
C GLU A 85 0.90 8.17 -16.63
N LYS A 86 1.16 9.49 -16.72
CA LYS A 86 2.51 10.04 -16.61
C LYS A 86 3.12 9.75 -15.23
N ASN A 87 2.35 9.94 -14.16
CA ASN A 87 2.81 9.71 -12.79
C ASN A 87 3.06 8.22 -12.52
N LYS A 88 2.19 7.34 -13.03
CA LYS A 88 2.43 5.89 -12.99
C LYS A 88 3.75 5.51 -13.64
N ARG A 89 4.03 6.04 -14.84
CA ARG A 89 5.29 5.79 -15.56
C ARG A 89 6.50 6.36 -14.83
N ALA A 90 6.39 7.56 -14.26
CA ALA A 90 7.47 8.17 -13.50
C ALA A 90 7.89 7.32 -12.28
N ASN A 91 6.93 6.59 -11.70
CA ASN A 91 7.19 5.70 -10.56
C ASN A 91 7.64 4.28 -10.96
N ASP A 92 7.69 3.93 -12.26
CA ASP A 92 7.96 2.54 -12.66
C ASP A 92 9.32 2.02 -12.17
N GLU A 93 10.33 2.87 -12.05
CA GLU A 93 11.62 2.47 -11.48
C GLU A 93 11.51 2.15 -9.98
N ALA A 94 10.79 2.98 -9.22
CA ALA A 94 10.51 2.70 -7.81
C ALA A 94 9.76 1.37 -7.67
N TRP A 95 8.78 1.11 -8.53
CA TRP A 95 8.03 -0.15 -8.56
C TRP A 95 8.89 -1.37 -8.92
N LYS A 96 9.84 -1.23 -9.86
CA LYS A 96 10.78 -2.32 -10.22
C LYS A 96 11.73 -2.68 -9.07
N ASN A 97 12.07 -1.69 -8.26
CA ASN A 97 13.02 -1.85 -7.16
C ASN A 97 12.34 -2.12 -5.81
N TRP A 98 11.02 -1.97 -5.73
CA TRP A 98 10.26 -2.22 -4.52
C TRP A 98 10.08 -3.72 -4.28
N ASN A 99 10.60 -4.17 -3.14
CA ASN A 99 10.37 -5.49 -2.59
C ASN A 99 10.08 -5.31 -1.10
N PRO A 100 8.83 -5.52 -0.65
CA PRO A 100 8.49 -5.27 0.75
C PRO A 100 9.01 -6.37 1.69
N PHE A 101 9.33 -7.56 1.18
CA PHE A 101 9.71 -8.72 1.99
C PHE A 101 11.21 -8.70 2.32
N LYS A 102 11.63 -7.75 3.16
CA LYS A 102 13.01 -7.62 3.63
C LYS A 102 13.06 -7.85 5.13
N GLY A 103 14.00 -8.68 5.60
CA GLY A 103 14.22 -8.88 7.03
C GLY A 103 13.63 -10.19 7.57
N PRO A 104 13.69 -10.40 8.90
CA PRO A 104 13.39 -11.68 9.53
C PRO A 104 11.90 -11.85 9.90
N HIS A 105 10.96 -11.21 9.19
CA HIS A 105 9.53 -11.27 9.50
C HIS A 105 9.01 -12.71 9.44
N GLN A 106 8.19 -13.08 10.42
CA GLN A 106 7.60 -14.41 10.54
C GLN A 106 6.15 -14.46 10.07
N ALA A 107 5.50 -13.30 9.92
CA ALA A 107 4.19 -13.18 9.30
C ALA A 107 4.06 -11.87 8.51
N VAL A 108 3.12 -11.87 7.57
CA VAL A 108 2.79 -10.69 6.75
C VAL A 108 1.28 -10.44 6.83
N VAL A 109 0.91 -9.20 7.06
CA VAL A 109 -0.47 -8.71 6.97
C VAL A 109 -0.60 -7.87 5.71
N LEU A 110 -1.42 -8.34 4.77
CA LEU A 110 -1.61 -7.68 3.48
C LEU A 110 -2.79 -6.70 3.55
N ASN A 111 -2.49 -5.41 3.69
CA ASN A 111 -3.45 -4.31 3.51
C ASN A 111 -3.26 -3.64 2.14
N TYR A 112 -3.18 -4.47 1.10
CA TYR A 112 -2.82 -4.03 -0.25
C TYR A 112 -3.64 -4.79 -1.30
N ASN A 113 -4.23 -4.06 -2.26
CA ASN A 113 -4.83 -4.62 -3.47
C ASN A 113 -4.55 -3.77 -4.73
N GLY A 114 -3.45 -3.00 -4.70
CA GLY A 114 -2.98 -2.19 -5.83
C GLY A 114 -2.41 -3.01 -7.00
N ARG A 115 -1.58 -2.37 -7.83
CA ARG A 115 -0.93 -3.03 -8.98
C ARG A 115 -0.10 -4.24 -8.55
N GLU A 116 -0.01 -5.25 -9.41
CA GLU A 116 0.98 -6.32 -9.23
C GLU A 116 2.41 -5.75 -9.23
N TRP A 117 3.27 -6.31 -8.39
CA TRP A 117 4.69 -5.97 -8.30
C TRP A 117 5.55 -7.23 -8.38
N ALA A 118 6.75 -7.07 -8.97
CA ALA A 118 7.77 -8.07 -9.28
C ALA A 118 7.64 -9.45 -8.59
N LEU A 119 6.88 -10.36 -9.23
CA LEU A 119 6.69 -11.75 -8.79
C LEU A 119 7.96 -12.62 -8.94
N ASP A 120 8.91 -12.18 -9.77
CA ASP A 120 10.19 -12.84 -10.03
C ASP A 120 11.17 -12.81 -8.86
N LYS A 121 10.91 -11.98 -7.83
CA LYS A 121 11.76 -11.88 -6.62
C LYS A 121 11.30 -12.75 -5.46
N TRP A 122 10.25 -13.56 -5.63
CA TRP A 122 9.66 -14.40 -4.58
C TRP A 122 10.40 -15.74 -4.36
N PHE A 123 11.29 -16.14 -5.27
CA PHE A 123 12.07 -17.38 -5.16
C PHE A 123 13.41 -17.17 -4.42
N ILE A 124 13.36 -16.73 -3.17
CA ILE A 124 14.47 -16.90 -2.24
C ILE A 124 13.91 -17.72 -1.08
N GLY A 125 14.34 -18.97 -1.01
CA GLY A 125 13.73 -20.04 -0.23
C GLY A 125 13.37 -19.64 1.20
N ILE A 126 12.06 -19.67 1.45
CA ILE A 126 11.51 -20.17 2.72
C ILE A 126 11.83 -21.66 2.89
#